data_AF-A0A8T7M9E3-F1
#
_entry.id   AF-A0A8T7M9E3-F1
#
_cell.length_a   1.000
_cell.length_b   1.000
_cell.length_c   1.000
_cell.angle_alpha   90.00
_cell.angle_beta   90.00
_cell.angle_gamma   90.00
#
_symmetry.space_group_name_H-M   'P 1'
#
loop_
_entity.id
_entity.type
_entity.pdbx_description
1 polymer ?
#
loop_
_entity_poly.entity_id
_entity_poly.type
_entity_poly.pdbx_seq_one_letter_code
_entity_poly.pdbx_strand_id
1 'polypeptide(L)' 'MDQIESNTHSFIIKVWLEETAVETHKPLWHGYISHVGSGRRRYLKNLDEIKPFLAGYLSEMGVKLGFWARLRAKRQLKH' A
#
# COMPACT_ATOMS: atom_id res chain seq x y z
N MET A 1 21.34 20.05 8.76
CA MET A 1 20.62 18.92 8.14
C MET A 1 19.16 19.28 8.19
N ASP A 2 18.54 19.48 7.02
CA ASP A 2 17.15 19.95 6.92
C ASP A 2 16.20 18.93 7.57
N GLN A 3 15.40 19.41 8.51
CA GLN A 3 14.44 18.62 9.31
C GLN A 3 13.40 17.86 8.44
N ILE A 4 13.30 18.22 7.16
CA ILE A 4 12.46 17.55 6.16
C ILE A 4 13.04 16.17 5.80
N GLU A 5 14.36 16.04 5.64
CA GLU A 5 14.98 14.79 5.20
C GLU A 5 14.85 13.68 6.24
N SER A 6 14.94 14.03 7.53
CA SER A 6 14.85 13.05 8.63
C SER A 6 13.42 12.56 8.91
N ASN A 7 12.40 13.30 8.45
CA ASN A 7 10.99 12.92 8.62
C ASN A 7 10.33 12.51 7.29
N THR A 8 11.12 12.34 6.22
CA THR A 8 10.62 11.90 4.92
C THR A 8 10.63 10.38 4.83
N HIS A 9 9.50 9.81 4.43
CA HIS A 9 9.33 8.38 4.21
C HIS A 9 9.05 8.09 2.73
N SER A 10 9.88 7.24 2.12
CA SER A 10 9.75 6.88 0.70
C SER A 10 9.07 5.54 0.54
N PHE A 11 8.18 5.46 -0.45
CA PHE A 11 7.47 4.25 -0.84
C PHE A 11 7.67 3.99 -2.33
N ILE A 12 7.91 2.74 -2.70
CA ILE A 12 8.03 2.31 -4.09
C ILE A 12 6.91 1.34 -4.38
N ILE A 13 6.17 1.59 -5.47
CA ILE A 13 5.16 0.67 -5.99
C ILE A 13 5.67 0.11 -7.30
N LYS A 14 5.69 -1.21 -7.42
CA LYS A 14 5.94 -1.90 -8.69
C LYS A 14 4.68 -2.62 -9.13
N VAL A 15 4.39 -2.59 -10.42
CA VAL A 15 3.18 -3.14 -11.05
C VAL A 15 3.57 -3.95 -12.28
N TRP A 16 2.92 -5.09 -12.49
CA TRP A 16 3.05 -5.91 -13.69
C TRP A 16 1.72 -6.56 -14.05
N LEU A 17 1.56 -6.99 -15.30
CA LEU A 17 0.39 -7.74 -15.76
C LEU A 17 0.67 -9.25 -15.65
N GLU A 18 -0.37 -10.04 -15.37
CA GLU A 18 -0.29 -11.49 -15.49
C GLU A 18 -0.40 -11.91 -16.96
N GLU A 19 0.53 -12.76 -17.41
CA GLU A 19 0.72 -13.12 -18.82
C GLU A 19 -0.49 -13.85 -19.42
N THR A 20 -1.21 -14.63 -18.62
CA THR A 20 -2.44 -15.35 -19.03
C THR A 20 -3.64 -14.43 -19.26
N ALA A 21 -3.58 -13.18 -18.79
CA ALA A 21 -4.67 -12.24 -18.95
C ALA A 21 -4.85 -11.73 -20.40
N VAL A 22 -3.87 -12.00 -21.27
CA VAL A 22 -3.95 -11.73 -22.71
C VAL A 22 -5.01 -12.63 -23.37
N GLU A 23 -5.18 -13.86 -22.90
CA GLU A 23 -6.17 -14.80 -23.45
C GLU A 23 -7.59 -14.53 -22.89
N THR A 24 -7.72 -14.06 -21.65
CA THR A 24 -9.02 -13.94 -20.95
C THR A 24 -9.72 -12.58 -21.09
N HIS A 25 -9.28 -11.70 -22.01
CA HIS A 25 -9.87 -10.36 -22.30
C HIS A 25 -10.03 -9.41 -21.09
N LYS A 26 -9.45 -9.75 -19.94
CA LYS A 26 -9.47 -8.94 -18.71
C LYS A 26 -8.07 -8.93 -18.10
N PRO A 27 -7.28 -7.85 -18.30
CA PRO A 27 -5.94 -7.76 -17.75
C PRO A 27 -5.99 -7.82 -16.22
N LEU A 28 -5.47 -8.90 -15.63
CA LEU A 28 -5.21 -8.97 -14.20
C LEU A 28 -3.82 -8.38 -13.95
N TRP A 29 -3.75 -7.40 -13.05
CA TRP A 29 -2.48 -6.82 -12.65
C TRP A 29 -2.15 -7.21 -11.23
N HIS A 30 -0.85 -7.25 -10.97
CA HIS A 30 -0.27 -7.51 -9.68
C HIS A 30 0.74 -6.43 -9.35
N GLY A 31 0.97 -6.24 -8.06
CA GLY A 31 1.96 -5.27 -7.62
C GLY A 31 2.53 -5.58 -6.27
N TYR A 32 3.49 -4.77 -5.87
CA TYR A 32 3.84 -4.64 -4.46
C TYR A 32 4.17 -3.19 -4.14
N ILE A 33 3.86 -2.80 -2.91
CA ILE A 33 4.32 -1.57 -2.29
C ILE A 33 5.38 -1.91 -1.25
N SER A 34 6.49 -1.18 -1.26
CA SER A 34 7.59 -1.30 -0.30
C SER A 34 7.87 0.06 0.34
N HIS A 35 7.99 0.09 1.67
CA HIS A 35 8.56 1.26 2.35
C HIS A 35 10.08 1.14 2.37
N VAL A 36 10.76 2.12 1.78
CA VAL A 36 12.22 2.09 1.56
C VAL A 36 12.97 2.02 2.89
N GLY A 37 12.64 2.90 3.84
CA GLY A 37 13.40 3.00 5.09
C GLY A 37 13.28 1.77 6.01
N SER A 38 12.17 1.02 5.94
CA SER A 38 11.95 -0.15 6.82
C SER A 38 12.07 -1.49 6.10
N GLY A 39 12.14 -1.51 4.78
CA GLY A 39 12.09 -2.73 3.97
C GLY A 39 10.74 -3.48 3.96
N ARG A 40 9.75 -3.14 4.81
CA ARG A 40 8.46 -3.84 4.79
C ARG A 40 7.78 -3.68 3.43
N ARG A 41 7.22 -4.79 2.94
CA ARG A 41 6.61 -4.92 1.63
C ARG A 41 5.24 -5.57 1.75
N ARG A 42 4.30 -5.15 0.90
CA ARG A 42 2.98 -5.78 0.75
C ARG A 42 2.65 -6.01 -0.72
N TYR A 43 2.17 -7.21 -1.03
CA TYR A 43 1.63 -7.55 -2.34
C TYR A 43 0.28 -6.85 -2.56
N LEU A 44 -0.01 -6.45 -3.79
CA LEU A 44 -1.21 -5.73 -4.20
C LEU A 44 -1.90 -6.49 -5.33
N LYS A 45 -3.23 -6.66 -5.20
CA LYS A 45 -4.11 -7.14 -6.29
C LYS A 45 -5.10 -6.07 -6.74
N ASN A 46 -5.16 -4.94 -6.03
CA ASN A 46 -5.96 -3.78 -6.37
C ASN A 46 -5.35 -2.51 -5.72
N LEU A 47 -5.70 -1.33 -6.24
CA LEU A 47 -5.13 -0.05 -5.81
C LEU A 47 -5.62 0.38 -4.41
N ASP A 48 -6.80 -0.08 -4.01
CA ASP A 48 -7.37 0.25 -2.70
C ASP A 48 -6.61 -0.41 -1.53
N GLU A 49 -5.70 -1.35 -1.81
CA GLU A 49 -4.78 -1.90 -0.81
C GLU A 49 -3.61 -0.97 -0.43
N ILE A 50 -3.31 0.04 -1.25
CA ILE A 50 -2.24 1.03 -0.99
C ILE A 50 -2.61 1.92 0.20
N LYS A 51 -3.85 2.42 0.19
CA LYS A 51 -4.44 3.28 1.23
C LYS A 51 -4.24 2.74 2.65
N PRO A 52 -4.68 1.51 2.99
CA PRO A 52 -4.50 0.95 4.34
C PRO A 52 -3.04 0.63 4.66
N PHE A 53 -2.17 0.41 3.67
CA PHE A 53 -0.74 0.26 3.90
C PHE A 53 -0.12 1.59 4.38
N LEU A 54 -0.35 2.68 3.66
CA LEU A 54 0.12 4.02 4.04
C LEU A 54 -0.48 4.48 5.36
N ALA A 55 -1.78 4.24 5.58
CA ALA A 55 -2.45 4.57 6.83
C ALA A 55 -1.82 3.86 8.05
N GLY A 56 -1.32 2.62 7.87
CA GLY A 56 -0.57 1.92 8.90
C GLY A 56 0.67 2.69 9.32
N TYR A 57 1.48 3.10 8.36
CA TYR A 57 2.69 3.90 8.60
C TYR A 57 2.39 5.25 9.23
N LEU A 58 1.41 5.99 8.72
CA LEU A 58 1.03 7.28 9.29
C LEU A 58 0.54 7.14 10.74
N SER A 59 -0.19 6.06 11.05
CA SER A 59 -0.62 5.77 12.43
C SER A 59 0.57 5.43 13.34
N GLU A 60 1.55 4.66 12.86
CA GLU A 60 2.79 4.38 13.59
C GLU A 60 3.62 5.65 13.84
N MET A 61 3.53 6.63 12.94
CA MET A 61 4.10 7.98 13.14
C MET A 61 3.27 8.89 14.06
N GLY A 62 2.19 8.39 14.67
CA GLY A 62 1.35 9.15 15.61
C GLY A 62 0.28 10.04 14.96
N VAL A 63 0.07 9.95 13.65
CA VAL A 63 -1.00 10.71 12.96
C VAL A 63 -2.36 10.14 13.33
N LYS A 64 -3.26 10.99 13.87
CA LYS A 64 -4.64 10.62 14.15
C LYS A 64 -5.47 10.59 12.87
N LEU A 65 -5.60 9.43 12.27
CA LEU A 65 -6.35 9.25 11.03
C LEU A 65 -7.86 9.14 11.30
N GLY A 66 -8.50 10.25 11.67
CA GLY A 66 -9.92 10.32 12.04
C GLY A 66 -10.91 9.75 11.00
N PHE A 67 -10.50 9.67 9.73
CA PHE A 67 -11.27 9.05 8.64
C PHE A 67 -10.76 7.64 8.24
N TRP A 68 -9.48 7.34 8.44
CA TRP A 68 -8.85 6.10 7.94
C TRP A 68 -8.91 4.92 8.92
N ALA A 69 -9.23 5.17 10.20
CA ALA A 69 -9.52 4.11 11.17
C ALA A 69 -10.61 3.13 10.68
N ARG A 70 -11.54 3.62 9.84
CA ARG A 70 -12.63 2.83 9.24
C ARG A 70 -12.18 1.93 8.07
N LEU A 71 -11.05 2.22 7.42
CA LEU A 71 -10.53 1.44 6.29
C LEU A 71 -9.85 0.14 6.74
N ARG A 72 -9.29 0.10 7.96
CA ARG A 72 -8.74 -1.13 8.56
C ARG A 72 -9.84 -2.16 8.87
N ALA A 73 -11.06 -1.70 9.20
CA ALA A 73 -12.19 -2.56 9.56
C ALA A 73 -12.80 -3.35 8.38
N LYS A 74 -12.63 -2.89 7.13
CA LYS A 74 -13.22 -3.57 5.96
C LYS A 74 -12.46 -4.80 5.48
N ARG A 75 -11.26 -5.07 6.00
CA ARG A 75 -10.39 -6.17 5.55
C ARG A 75 -10.53 -7.47 6.36
N GLN A 76 -11.28 -7.46 7.47
CA GLN A 76 -11.55 -8.66 8.28
C GLN A 76 -12.93 -9.31 8.04
N LEU A 77 -13.76 -8.77 7.13
CA LEU A 77 -15.10 -9.28 6.82
C LEU A 77 -15.18 -10.10 5.53
N LYS A 78 -14.04 -10.57 5.00
CA LYS A 78 -13.96 -11.42 3.80
C LYS A 78 -13.10 -12.67 4.05
N HIS A 79 -13.45 -13.40 5.10
CA HIS A 79 -13.03 -14.79 5.29
C HIS A 79 -14.27 -15.66 5.48
#